data_AF-A0A7V7XL51-F1
#
_entry.id   AF-A0A7V7XL51-F1
#
_cell.length_a   1.000
_cell.length_b   1.000
_cell.length_c   1.000
_cell.angle_alpha   90.00
_cell.angle_beta   90.00
_cell.angle_gamma   90.00
#
_symmetry.space_group_name_H-M   'P 1'
#
loop_
_entity.id
_entity.type
_entity.pdbx_description
1 polymer ?
#
loop_
_entity_poly.entity_id
_entity_poly.type
_entity_poly.pdbx_seq_one_letter_code
_entity_poly.pdbx_strand_id
1 'polypeptide(L)'
;MSTSEISAILERQLLLQLGDRLKRLRKAQGVGTVEMAARAGITRNTLRAVEAGDPAPSIGTYLRVMSILGIGGELALLAGDTLQPAPADSAAARSRRAAPVVQVRVSADDARHRLQDLQSLVLHEEAVRLAKADPALVLQAQETTKRWLATGDARSASLWREWQRILSAGAWRKVLGRTRHAQQLRQASPLVTILPEEVRQRILKQVRNLKKGVVIGDGEDSRETS
;
A
#
# COMPACT_ATOMS: atom_id res chain seq x y z
N MET A 1 -0.58 20.36 6.23
CA MET A 1 -1.26 19.04 6.35
C MET A 1 -1.34 18.25 5.03
N SER A 2 -0.88 18.77 3.87
CA SER A 2 -1.00 18.11 2.54
C SER A 2 0.11 17.09 2.22
N THR A 3 1.35 17.36 2.66
CA THR A 3 2.55 16.58 2.28
C THR A 3 2.57 15.18 2.90
N SER A 4 2.13 15.06 4.15
CA SER A 4 2.13 13.78 4.90
C SER A 4 1.17 12.74 4.30
N GLU A 5 0.03 13.16 3.73
CA GLU A 5 -0.94 12.22 3.17
C GLU A 5 -0.58 11.77 1.75
N ILE A 6 0.10 12.63 0.96
CA ILE A 6 0.72 12.24 -0.32
C ILE A 6 1.81 11.18 -0.06
N SER A 7 2.53 11.30 1.06
CA SER A 7 3.53 10.31 1.50
C SER A 7 2.90 8.92 1.67
N ALA A 8 1.74 8.81 2.32
CA ALA A 8 1.13 7.51 2.61
C ALA A 8 0.77 6.68 1.36
N ILE A 9 0.22 7.30 0.31
CA ILE A 9 -0.11 6.59 -0.94
C ILE A 9 1.16 6.21 -1.71
N LEU A 10 2.16 7.09 -1.68
CA LEU A 10 3.46 6.82 -2.28
C LEU A 10 4.18 5.67 -1.55
N GLU A 11 4.24 5.70 -0.22
CA GLU A 11 4.75 4.63 0.63
C GLU A 11 4.08 3.29 0.32
N ARG A 12 2.74 3.30 0.21
CA ARG A 12 1.98 2.11 -0.18
C ARG A 12 2.42 1.60 -1.55
N GLN A 13 2.52 2.48 -2.54
CA GLN A 13 2.97 2.11 -3.88
C GLN A 13 4.40 1.54 -3.89
N LEU A 14 5.31 2.13 -3.12
CA LEU A 14 6.68 1.65 -2.97
C LEU A 14 6.73 0.25 -2.35
N LEU A 15 5.94 0.00 -1.30
CA LEU A 15 5.82 -1.33 -0.69
C LEU A 15 5.25 -2.37 -1.67
N LEU A 16 4.24 -2.00 -2.46
CA LEU A 16 3.69 -2.88 -3.49
C LEU A 16 4.74 -3.26 -4.54
N GLN A 17 5.51 -2.27 -5.02
CA GLN A 17 6.59 -2.49 -5.97
C GLN A 17 7.71 -3.36 -5.40
N LEU A 18 8.08 -3.11 -4.13
CA LEU A 18 9.07 -3.91 -3.42
C LEU A 18 8.59 -5.36 -3.32
N GLY A 19 7.39 -5.61 -2.79
CA GLY A 19 6.82 -6.96 -2.67
C GLY A 19 6.78 -7.72 -4.00
N ASP A 20 6.36 -7.05 -5.08
CA ASP A 20 6.33 -7.63 -6.42
C ASP A 20 7.74 -7.97 -6.94
N ARG A 21 8.75 -7.14 -6.62
CA ARG A 21 10.16 -7.42 -6.95
C ARG A 21 10.70 -8.60 -6.14
N LEU A 22 10.45 -8.65 -4.83
CA LEU A 22 10.85 -9.77 -3.97
C LEU A 22 10.26 -11.10 -4.47
N LYS A 23 8.98 -11.10 -4.80
CA LYS A 23 8.28 -12.26 -5.35
C LYS A 23 8.88 -12.73 -6.68
N ARG A 24 9.22 -11.79 -7.57
CA ARG A 24 9.88 -12.10 -8.85
C ARG A 24 11.27 -12.69 -8.63
N LEU A 25 12.08 -12.10 -7.74
CA LEU A 25 13.40 -12.61 -7.39
C LEU A 25 13.33 -14.03 -6.83
N ARG A 26 12.43 -14.28 -5.88
CA ARG A 26 12.21 -15.63 -5.35
C ARG A 26 11.90 -16.63 -6.46
N LYS A 27 10.96 -16.28 -7.34
CA LYS A 27 10.56 -17.15 -8.46
C LYS A 27 11.71 -17.39 -9.44
N ALA A 28 12.52 -16.37 -9.74
CA ALA A 28 13.69 -16.49 -10.60
C ALA A 28 14.76 -17.43 -10.01
N GLN A 29 14.86 -17.50 -8.68
CA GLN A 29 15.73 -18.46 -7.98
C GLN A 29 15.11 -19.86 -7.83
N GLY A 30 13.90 -20.10 -8.36
CA GLY A 30 13.22 -21.40 -8.24
C GLY A 30 12.70 -21.75 -6.84
N VAL A 31 12.75 -20.82 -5.88
CA VAL A 31 12.44 -21.10 -4.48
C VAL A 31 10.92 -21.08 -4.25
N GLY A 32 10.39 -22.16 -3.67
CA GLY A 32 8.97 -22.27 -3.34
C GLY A 32 8.54 -21.31 -2.22
N THR A 33 7.24 -20.98 -2.12
CA THR A 33 6.72 -20.16 -1.00
C THR A 33 6.92 -20.83 0.35
N VAL A 34 6.74 -22.16 0.43
CA VAL A 34 6.92 -22.92 1.68
C VAL A 34 8.39 -22.91 2.09
N GLU A 35 9.27 -23.22 1.14
CA GLU A 35 10.70 -23.26 1.35
C GLU A 35 11.27 -21.90 1.75
N MET A 36 10.91 -20.84 1.04
CA MET A 36 11.35 -19.48 1.38
C MET A 36 10.90 -19.07 2.78
N ALA A 37 9.65 -19.38 3.14
CA ALA A 37 9.12 -19.05 4.46
C ALA A 37 9.91 -19.78 5.56
N ALA A 38 10.25 -21.05 5.34
CA ALA A 38 11.09 -21.83 6.24
C ALA A 38 12.51 -21.24 6.36
N ARG A 39 13.17 -20.92 5.24
CA ARG A 39 14.50 -20.28 5.23
C ARG A 39 14.49 -18.94 5.98
N ALA A 40 13.41 -18.18 5.86
CA ALA A 40 13.23 -16.90 6.55
C ALA A 40 12.75 -17.04 8.00
N GLY A 41 12.46 -18.25 8.50
CA GLY A 41 11.94 -18.45 9.85
C GLY A 41 10.58 -17.75 10.08
N ILE A 42 9.73 -17.69 9.05
CA ILE A 42 8.41 -17.04 9.10
C ILE A 42 7.32 -17.98 8.59
N THR A 43 6.06 -17.63 8.87
CA THR A 43 4.94 -18.40 8.33
C THR A 43 4.75 -18.15 6.83
N ARG A 44 4.13 -19.11 6.14
CA ARG A 44 3.70 -18.94 4.73
C ARG A 44 2.82 -17.71 4.52
N ASN A 45 1.98 -17.39 5.51
CA ASN A 45 1.12 -16.21 5.46
C ASN A 45 1.92 -14.91 5.57
N THR A 46 2.94 -14.88 6.43
CA THR A 46 3.84 -13.73 6.58
C THR A 46 4.62 -13.48 5.29
N LEU A 47 5.17 -14.52 4.66
CA LEU A 47 5.84 -14.37 3.36
C LEU A 47 4.88 -13.84 2.30
N ARG A 48 3.65 -14.35 2.24
CA ARG A 48 2.62 -13.84 1.31
C ARG A 48 2.29 -12.37 1.56
N ALA A 49 2.27 -11.92 2.82
CA ALA A 49 2.04 -10.52 3.16
C ALA A 49 3.22 -9.64 2.69
N VAL A 50 4.46 -10.06 2.93
CA VAL A 50 5.68 -9.38 2.44
C VAL A 50 5.68 -9.28 0.91
N GLU A 51 5.41 -10.39 0.20
CA GLU A 51 5.35 -10.40 -1.26
C GLU A 51 4.15 -9.64 -1.83
N ALA A 52 3.13 -9.38 -1.01
CA ALA A 52 2.02 -8.51 -1.35
C ALA A 52 2.33 -7.04 -1.05
N GLY A 53 3.46 -6.72 -0.40
CA GLY A 53 3.80 -5.37 0.03
C GLY A 53 2.94 -4.89 1.20
N ASP A 54 2.42 -5.77 2.04
CA ASP A 54 1.62 -5.42 3.22
C ASP A 54 2.46 -4.54 4.19
N PRO A 55 1.95 -3.43 4.73
CA PRO A 55 2.70 -2.62 5.71
C PRO A 55 2.81 -3.27 7.10
N ALA A 56 2.03 -4.31 7.42
CA ALA A 56 1.98 -4.91 8.75
C ALA A 56 3.22 -5.75 9.13
N PRO A 57 3.85 -6.55 8.24
CA PRO A 57 5.14 -7.18 8.53
C PRO A 57 6.21 -6.14 8.90
N SER A 58 6.96 -6.42 9.97
CA SER A 58 8.01 -5.53 10.43
C SER A 58 9.11 -5.35 9.38
N ILE A 59 9.84 -4.22 9.44
CA ILE A 59 11.00 -3.97 8.57
C ILE A 59 12.04 -5.10 8.67
N GLY A 60 12.24 -5.68 9.86
CA GLY A 60 13.11 -6.84 10.07
C GLY A 60 12.65 -8.09 9.31
N THR A 61 11.34 -8.26 9.11
CA THR A 61 10.76 -9.35 8.32
C THR A 61 11.08 -9.17 6.83
N TYR A 62 10.90 -7.96 6.31
CA TYR A 62 11.28 -7.60 4.94
C TYR A 62 12.78 -7.84 4.71
N LEU A 63 13.60 -7.36 5.64
CA LEU A 63 15.05 -7.54 5.62
C LEU A 63 15.46 -9.01 5.57
N ARG A 64 14.86 -9.87 6.39
CA ARG A 64 15.19 -11.30 6.39
C ARG A 64 14.92 -11.96 5.04
N VAL A 65 13.79 -11.61 4.40
CA VAL A 65 13.47 -12.06 3.04
C VAL A 65 14.49 -11.51 2.03
N MET A 66 14.85 -10.23 2.12
CA MET A 66 15.86 -9.60 1.26
C MET A 66 17.24 -10.24 1.38
N SER A 67 17.68 -10.55 2.61
CA SER A 67 18.96 -11.21 2.87
C SER A 67 19.04 -12.58 2.20
N ILE A 68 17.98 -13.40 2.30
CA ILE A 68 17.95 -14.73 1.66
C ILE A 68 17.93 -14.62 0.14
N LEU A 69 17.30 -13.57 -0.41
CA LEU A 69 17.30 -13.30 -1.86
C LEU A 69 18.61 -12.69 -2.36
N GLY A 70 19.57 -12.37 -1.47
CA GLY A 70 20.87 -11.80 -1.84
C GLY A 70 20.84 -10.29 -2.12
N ILE A 71 19.77 -9.59 -1.73
CA ILE A 71 19.61 -8.13 -1.95
C ILE A 71 19.57 -7.33 -0.64
N GLY A 72 19.94 -7.95 0.49
CA GLY A 72 20.01 -7.25 1.79
C GLY A 72 21.00 -6.09 1.80
N GLY A 73 22.04 -6.15 0.96
CA GLY A 73 23.06 -5.10 0.82
C GLY A 73 22.52 -3.77 0.27
N GLU A 74 21.41 -3.78 -0.47
CA GLU A 74 20.76 -2.56 -0.96
C GLU A 74 20.26 -1.67 0.19
N LEU A 75 19.75 -2.29 1.27
CA LEU A 75 19.35 -1.52 2.45
C LEU A 75 20.57 -1.07 3.26
N ALA A 76 21.66 -1.84 3.27
CA ALA A 76 22.90 -1.42 3.91
C ALA A 76 23.50 -0.20 3.19
N LEU A 77 23.42 -0.13 1.86
CA LEU A 77 23.82 1.03 1.08
C LEU A 77 22.97 2.27 1.44
N LEU A 78 21.65 2.08 1.60
CA LEU A 78 20.74 3.14 2.06
C LEU A 78 21.04 3.59 3.50
N ALA A 79 21.39 2.65 4.39
CA ALA A 79 21.67 2.91 5.79
C ALA A 79 23.10 3.46 6.07
N GLY A 80 23.95 3.46 5.05
CA GLY A 80 25.34 3.95 5.12
C GLY A 80 25.45 5.46 4.91
N ASP A 81 26.50 5.88 4.19
CA ASP A 81 26.93 7.28 4.05
C ASP A 81 25.88 8.23 3.44
N THR A 82 24.81 7.70 2.85
CA THR A 82 23.69 8.48 2.31
C THR A 82 22.79 9.10 3.37
N LEU A 83 22.81 8.60 4.61
CA LEU A 83 22.00 9.11 5.72
C LEU A 83 22.83 9.84 6.79
N GLN A 84 24.12 10.07 6.55
CA GLN A 84 24.94 10.85 7.48
C GLN A 84 24.57 12.33 7.41
N PRO A 85 24.12 12.97 8.51
CA PRO A 85 24.04 14.41 8.57
C PRO A 85 25.46 14.99 8.44
N ALA A 86 25.62 16.03 7.62
CA ALA A 86 26.93 16.66 7.44
C ALA A 86 27.50 17.14 8.79
N PRO A 87 28.81 16.95 9.06
CA PRO A 87 29.45 17.45 10.28
C PRO A 87 29.29 18.97 10.38
N ALA A 88 28.95 19.48 11.58
CA ALA A 88 28.54 20.86 11.83
C ALA A 88 29.51 21.93 11.27
N ASP A 89 30.81 21.63 11.22
CA ASP A 89 31.86 22.57 10.77
C ASP A 89 32.38 22.31 9.35
N SER A 90 31.78 21.35 8.64
CA SER A 90 32.20 21.02 7.27
C SER A 90 31.74 22.08 6.26
N ALA A 91 32.47 22.24 5.16
CA ALA A 91 32.00 23.02 4.01
C ALA A 91 30.66 22.49 3.46
N ALA A 92 30.38 21.18 3.65
CA ALA A 92 29.11 20.56 3.31
C ALA A 92 27.95 21.02 4.21
N ALA A 93 28.15 21.26 5.50
CA ALA A 93 27.14 21.83 6.41
C ALA A 93 26.84 23.30 6.12
N ARG A 94 27.83 24.04 5.60
CA ARG A 94 27.65 25.42 5.11
C ARG A 94 27.03 25.49 3.71
N SER A 95 27.16 24.41 2.94
CA SER A 95 26.45 24.28 1.67
C SER A 95 24.99 23.90 1.95
N ARG A 96 24.04 24.76 1.56
CA ARG A 96 22.62 24.39 1.45
C ARG A 96 22.43 23.44 0.26
N ARG A 97 23.18 22.33 0.18
CA ARG A 97 22.99 21.35 -0.87
C ARG A 97 21.60 20.79 -0.65
N ALA A 98 20.64 21.24 -1.45
CA ALA A 98 19.26 20.83 -1.37
C ALA A 98 19.21 19.30 -1.29
N ALA A 99 18.37 18.78 -0.39
CA ALA A 99 18.17 17.35 -0.24
C ALA A 99 18.00 16.74 -1.65
N PRO A 100 18.60 15.57 -1.93
CA PRO A 100 18.55 14.98 -3.26
C PRO A 100 17.10 14.85 -3.71
N VAL A 101 16.76 15.61 -4.75
CA VAL A 101 15.40 15.64 -5.30
C VAL A 101 15.19 14.37 -6.10
N VAL A 102 14.48 13.40 -5.52
CA VAL A 102 14.17 12.14 -6.20
C VAL A 102 12.83 12.28 -6.93
N GLN A 103 12.86 12.22 -8.26
CA GLN A 103 11.63 12.13 -9.05
C GLN A 103 11.21 10.66 -9.19
N VAL A 104 10.12 10.28 -8.53
CA VAL A 104 9.52 8.95 -8.73
C VAL A 104 8.51 9.05 -9.87
N ARG A 105 8.88 8.52 -11.05
CA ARG A 105 7.98 8.40 -12.22
C ARG A 105 7.45 6.96 -12.32
N VAL A 106 6.13 6.82 -12.38
CA VAL A 106 5.48 5.52 -12.62
C VAL A 106 5.36 5.28 -14.14
N SER A 107 6.00 4.24 -14.68
CA SER A 107 6.07 3.93 -16.13
C SER A 107 4.70 3.64 -16.76
N ALA A 108 4.50 4.03 -18.03
CA ALA A 108 3.23 4.49 -18.62
C ALA A 108 2.25 3.45 -19.22
N ASP A 109 2.66 2.27 -19.71
CA ASP A 109 1.72 1.38 -20.45
C ASP A 109 0.97 0.37 -19.56
N ASP A 110 1.64 -0.23 -18.58
CA ASP A 110 1.01 -0.97 -17.48
C ASP A 110 0.38 -0.04 -16.42
N ALA A 111 0.57 1.27 -16.55
CA ALA A 111 0.18 2.25 -15.56
C ALA A 111 -1.32 2.29 -15.33
N ARG A 112 -2.16 2.21 -16.38
CA ARG A 112 -3.60 2.46 -16.26
C ARG A 112 -4.28 1.40 -15.38
N HIS A 113 -4.05 0.12 -15.67
CA HIS A 113 -4.61 -0.97 -14.87
C HIS A 113 -4.03 -1.02 -13.45
N ARG A 114 -2.71 -0.85 -13.29
CA ARG A 114 -2.09 -0.81 -11.96
C ARG A 114 -2.53 0.38 -11.13
N LEU A 115 -2.76 1.53 -11.75
CA LEU A 115 -3.25 2.74 -11.08
C LEU A 115 -4.71 2.57 -10.66
N GLN A 116 -5.55 1.98 -11.52
CA GLN A 116 -6.94 1.67 -11.16
C GLN A 116 -7.00 0.66 -10.01
N ASP A 117 -6.13 -0.36 -10.03
CA ASP A 117 -6.00 -1.31 -8.94
C ASP A 117 -5.50 -0.66 -7.65
N LEU A 118 -4.50 0.24 -7.73
CA LEU A 118 -4.02 1.02 -6.59
C LEU A 118 -5.12 1.91 -6.02
N GLN A 119 -5.86 2.61 -6.87
CA GLN A 119 -6.99 3.45 -6.48
C GLN A 119 -8.06 2.63 -5.74
N SER A 120 -8.45 1.49 -6.31
CA SER A 120 -9.41 0.57 -5.68
C SER A 120 -8.89 0.05 -4.34
N LEU A 121 -7.60 -0.28 -4.25
CA LEU A 121 -6.97 -0.76 -3.03
C LEU A 121 -6.94 0.31 -1.94
N VAL A 122 -6.46 1.52 -2.24
CA VAL A 122 -6.34 2.61 -1.25
C VAL A 122 -7.71 3.06 -0.76
N LEU A 123 -8.69 3.22 -1.65
CA LEU A 123 -10.08 3.54 -1.25
C LEU A 123 -10.64 2.48 -0.31
N HIS A 124 -10.35 1.21 -0.59
CA HIS A 124 -10.79 0.10 0.24
C HIS A 124 -10.09 0.06 1.60
N GLU A 125 -8.77 0.23 1.62
CA GLU A 125 -7.96 0.27 2.85
C GLU A 125 -8.43 1.42 3.76
N GLU A 126 -8.72 2.59 3.20
CA GLU A 126 -9.25 3.72 3.96
C GLU A 126 -10.67 3.47 4.49
N ALA A 127 -11.54 2.88 3.66
CA ALA A 127 -12.88 2.51 4.09
C ALA A 127 -12.85 1.49 5.25
N VAL A 128 -11.93 0.52 5.21
CA VAL A 128 -11.69 -0.44 6.31
C VAL A 128 -11.10 0.27 7.53
N ARG A 129 -10.19 1.24 7.36
CA ARG A 129 -9.63 2.02 8.48
C ARG A 129 -10.72 2.78 9.22
N LEU A 130 -11.60 3.46 8.49
CA LEU A 130 -12.74 4.19 9.07
C LEU A 130 -13.73 3.23 9.73
N ALA A 131 -14.06 2.11 9.10
CA ALA A 131 -14.93 1.09 9.68
C ALA A 131 -14.37 0.48 10.98
N LYS A 132 -13.04 0.37 11.11
CA LYS A 132 -12.40 -0.04 12.36
C LYS A 132 -12.48 1.02 13.46
N ALA A 133 -12.48 2.30 13.08
CA ALA A 133 -12.52 3.43 14.01
C ALA A 133 -13.94 3.76 14.47
N ASP A 134 -14.94 3.53 13.61
CA ASP A 134 -16.34 3.83 13.87
C ASP A 134 -17.25 2.61 13.66
N PRO A 135 -17.73 1.98 14.75
CA PRO A 135 -18.68 0.88 14.69
C PRO A 135 -20.00 1.21 13.96
N ALA A 136 -20.41 2.47 13.89
CA ALA A 136 -21.62 2.86 13.18
C ALA A 136 -21.50 2.60 11.67
N LEU A 137 -20.32 2.81 11.10
CA LEU A 137 -20.05 2.51 9.68
C LEU A 137 -20.13 1.00 9.40
N VAL A 138 -19.73 0.15 10.36
CA VAL A 138 -19.85 -1.30 10.24
C VAL A 138 -21.33 -1.70 10.19
N LEU A 139 -22.17 -1.13 11.06
CA LEU A 139 -23.61 -1.39 11.07
C LEU A 139 -24.27 -0.94 9.77
N GLN A 140 -23.96 0.27 9.28
CA GLN A 140 -24.48 0.76 7.99
C GLN A 140 -24.06 -0.13 6.82
N ALA A 141 -22.84 -0.68 6.84
CA ALA A 141 -22.34 -1.61 5.84
C ALA A 141 -23.06 -2.95 5.88
N GLN A 142 -23.38 -3.45 7.08
CA GLN A 142 -24.18 -4.65 7.26
C GLN A 142 -25.59 -4.45 6.71
N GLU A 143 -26.26 -3.34 7.01
CA GLU A 143 -27.60 -3.04 6.49
C GLU A 143 -27.62 -2.87 4.97
N THR A 144 -26.60 -2.23 4.41
CA THR A 144 -26.43 -2.11 2.96
C THR A 144 -26.26 -3.48 2.31
N THR A 145 -25.46 -4.35 2.90
CA THR A 145 -25.25 -5.73 2.41
C THR A 145 -26.53 -6.57 2.51
N LYS A 146 -27.31 -6.43 3.59
CA LYS A 146 -28.61 -7.09 3.75
C LYS A 146 -29.60 -6.64 2.67
N ARG A 147 -29.68 -5.34 2.38
CA ARG A 147 -30.54 -4.81 1.31
C ARG A 147 -30.14 -5.37 -0.05
N TRP A 148 -28.85 -5.41 -0.37
CA TRP A 148 -28.37 -6.01 -1.62
C TRP A 148 -28.67 -7.50 -1.73
N LEU A 149 -28.59 -8.24 -0.63
CA LEU A 149 -28.97 -9.66 -0.61
C LEU A 149 -30.48 -9.87 -0.81
N ALA A 150 -31.32 -8.91 -0.42
CA ALA A 150 -32.76 -8.97 -0.60
C ALA A 150 -33.21 -8.59 -2.03
N THR A 151 -32.47 -7.73 -2.74
CA THR A 151 -32.86 -7.20 -4.06
C THR A 151 -31.96 -7.62 -5.22
N GLY A 152 -30.80 -8.22 -4.95
CA GLY A 152 -29.72 -8.36 -5.92
C GLY A 152 -29.60 -9.71 -6.63
N ASP A 153 -28.67 -9.75 -7.59
CA ASP A 153 -28.34 -10.91 -8.44
C ASP A 153 -27.65 -12.04 -7.65
N ALA A 154 -28.04 -13.29 -7.91
CA ALA A 154 -27.53 -14.50 -7.26
C ALA A 154 -26.00 -14.66 -7.41
N ARG A 155 -25.40 -14.09 -8.46
CA ARG A 155 -23.96 -14.20 -8.75
C ARG A 155 -23.07 -13.53 -7.70
N SER A 156 -23.50 -12.40 -7.13
CA SER A 156 -22.72 -11.64 -6.13
C SER A 156 -23.12 -11.94 -4.69
N ALA A 157 -24.21 -12.69 -4.49
CA ALA A 157 -24.75 -13.01 -3.18
C ALA A 157 -23.75 -13.76 -2.27
N SER A 158 -22.88 -14.61 -2.84
CA SER A 158 -21.84 -15.32 -2.07
C SER A 158 -20.83 -14.37 -1.45
N LEU A 159 -20.40 -13.35 -2.20
CA LEU A 159 -19.47 -12.31 -1.74
C LEU A 159 -20.11 -11.43 -0.67
N TRP A 160 -21.39 -11.07 -0.82
CA TRP A 160 -22.11 -10.28 0.17
C TRP A 160 -22.31 -11.03 1.49
N ARG A 161 -22.67 -12.32 1.46
CA ARG A 161 -22.72 -13.15 2.68
C ARG A 161 -21.35 -13.28 3.35
N GLU A 162 -20.28 -13.35 2.57
CA GLU A 162 -18.93 -13.34 3.12
C GLU A 162 -18.59 -11.98 3.76
N TRP A 163 -18.96 -10.87 3.12
CA TRP A 163 -18.85 -9.53 3.71
C TRP A 163 -19.59 -9.41 5.04
N GLN A 164 -20.81 -9.93 5.14
CA GLN A 164 -21.55 -9.93 6.40
C GLN A 164 -20.81 -10.67 7.52
N ARG A 165 -20.19 -11.82 7.21
CA ARG A 165 -19.33 -12.55 8.16
C ARG A 165 -18.07 -11.75 8.52
N ILE A 166 -17.43 -11.10 7.54
CA ILE A 166 -16.23 -10.29 7.77
C ILE A 166 -16.53 -9.11 8.68
N LEU A 167 -17.61 -8.37 8.41
CA LEU A 167 -18.06 -7.23 9.22
C LEU A 167 -18.40 -7.66 10.64
N SER A 168 -19.08 -8.80 10.80
CA SER A 168 -19.46 -9.32 12.13
C SER A 168 -18.26 -9.83 12.94
N ALA A 169 -17.29 -10.48 12.29
CA ALA A 169 -16.13 -11.07 12.95
C ALA A 169 -14.91 -10.11 13.02
N GLY A 170 -15.00 -8.90 12.46
CA GLY A 170 -13.84 -8.00 12.34
C GLY A 170 -12.68 -8.60 11.54
N ALA A 171 -12.95 -9.48 10.58
CA ALA A 171 -11.94 -10.29 9.88
C ALA A 171 -11.24 -9.53 8.74
N TRP A 172 -10.83 -8.29 9.00
CA TRP A 172 -10.32 -7.31 8.01
C TRP A 172 -9.12 -7.81 7.19
N ARG A 173 -8.29 -8.68 7.77
CA ARG A 173 -7.13 -9.26 7.08
C ARG A 173 -7.51 -10.00 5.78
N LYS A 174 -8.74 -10.53 5.68
CA LYS A 174 -9.21 -11.24 4.49
C LYS A 174 -9.44 -10.31 3.29
N VAL A 175 -9.82 -9.05 3.54
CA VAL A 175 -10.21 -8.10 2.50
C VAL A 175 -9.07 -7.16 2.10
N LEU A 176 -8.09 -6.98 2.98
CA LEU A 176 -6.88 -6.19 2.74
C LEU A 176 -5.80 -6.93 1.92
N GLY A 177 -6.02 -8.21 1.60
CA GLY A 177 -5.06 -9.00 0.82
C GLY A 177 -5.02 -8.66 -0.68
N ARG A 178 -3.96 -9.13 -1.36
CA ARG A 178 -3.82 -9.06 -2.84
C ARG A 178 -4.12 -10.38 -3.56
N THR A 179 -4.87 -11.28 -2.91
CA THR A 179 -5.32 -12.52 -3.58
C THR A 179 -6.44 -12.19 -4.57
N ARG A 180 -6.67 -13.05 -5.57
CA ARG A 180 -7.81 -12.90 -6.51
C ARG A 180 -9.15 -12.80 -5.75
N HIS A 181 -9.30 -13.61 -4.70
CA HIS A 181 -10.47 -13.56 -3.81
C HIS A 181 -10.60 -12.24 -3.06
N ALA A 182 -9.49 -11.71 -2.51
CA ALA A 182 -9.52 -10.40 -1.86
C ALA A 182 -9.86 -9.28 -2.86
N GLN A 183 -9.35 -9.35 -4.09
CA GLN A 183 -9.73 -8.41 -5.17
C GLN A 183 -11.23 -8.46 -5.48
N GLN A 184 -11.82 -9.65 -5.57
CA GLN A 184 -13.27 -9.82 -5.74
C GLN A 184 -14.05 -9.22 -4.56
N LEU A 185 -13.60 -9.46 -3.32
CA LEU A 185 -14.21 -8.85 -2.14
C LEU A 185 -14.10 -7.31 -2.16
N ARG A 186 -12.96 -6.74 -2.58
CA ARG A 186 -12.83 -5.28 -2.71
C ARG A 186 -13.79 -4.71 -3.76
N GLN A 187 -13.94 -5.38 -4.90
CA GLN A 187 -14.86 -4.95 -5.97
C GLN A 187 -16.33 -4.96 -5.52
N ALA A 188 -16.69 -5.88 -4.61
CA ALA A 188 -18.02 -6.00 -4.03
C ALA A 188 -18.14 -5.34 -2.63
N SER A 189 -17.25 -4.40 -2.29
CA SER A 189 -17.14 -3.84 -0.94
C SER A 189 -18.29 -2.88 -0.60
N PRO A 190 -19.12 -3.16 0.44
CA PRO A 190 -20.17 -2.25 0.90
C PRO A 190 -19.62 -1.01 1.61
N LEU A 191 -18.35 -1.04 2.03
CA LEU A 191 -17.73 0.08 2.76
C LEU A 191 -17.41 1.28 1.85
N VAL A 192 -17.17 1.06 0.55
CA VAL A 192 -16.81 2.15 -0.36
C VAL A 192 -18.01 3.05 -0.66
N THR A 193 -19.23 2.51 -0.59
CA THR A 193 -20.48 3.27 -0.78
C THR A 193 -20.81 4.17 0.41
N ILE A 194 -20.24 3.90 1.57
CA ILE A 194 -20.50 4.60 2.84
C ILE A 194 -19.35 5.57 3.17
N LEU A 195 -18.25 5.52 2.39
CA LEU A 195 -17.13 6.43 2.53
C LEU A 195 -17.58 7.88 2.29
N PRO A 196 -17.24 8.84 3.18
CA PRO A 196 -17.50 10.26 2.95
C PRO A 196 -16.94 10.73 1.61
N GLU A 197 -17.69 11.57 0.91
CA GLU A 197 -17.33 12.02 -0.45
C GLU A 197 -16.01 12.80 -0.44
N GLU A 198 -15.75 13.55 0.62
CA GLU A 198 -14.53 14.34 0.80
C GLU A 198 -13.29 13.45 0.87
N VAL A 199 -13.40 12.30 1.54
CA VAL A 199 -12.30 11.32 1.67
C VAL A 199 -12.06 10.64 0.31
N ARG A 200 -13.14 10.25 -0.38
CA ARG A 200 -13.07 9.66 -1.73
C ARG A 200 -12.36 10.62 -2.70
N GLN A 201 -12.81 11.87 -2.78
CA GLN A 201 -12.25 12.86 -3.70
C GLN A 201 -10.77 13.16 -3.39
N ARG A 202 -10.39 13.17 -2.11
CA ARG A 202 -9.01 13.36 -1.69
C ARG A 202 -8.09 12.25 -2.21
N ILE A 203 -8.47 10.99 -2.01
CA ILE A 203 -7.71 9.82 -2.48
C ILE A 203 -7.59 9.85 -4.02
N LEU A 204 -8.69 10.14 -4.72
CA LEU A 204 -8.69 10.25 -6.19
C LEU A 204 -7.74 11.34 -6.69
N LYS A 205 -7.70 12.49 -6.01
CA LYS A 205 -6.77 13.58 -6.33
C LYS A 205 -5.33 13.17 -6.09
N GLN A 206 -5.03 12.50 -4.98
CA GLN A 206 -3.67 12.05 -4.65
C GLN A 206 -3.14 10.99 -5.63
N VAL A 207 -3.95 9.99 -5.99
CA VAL A 207 -3.57 8.97 -7.00
C VAL A 207 -3.33 9.64 -8.37
N ARG A 208 -4.13 10.65 -8.72
CA ARG A 208 -3.93 11.43 -9.96
C ARG A 208 -2.63 12.24 -9.92
N ASN A 209 -2.26 12.79 -8.78
CA ASN A 209 -0.98 13.49 -8.60
C ASN A 209 0.20 12.53 -8.72
N LEU A 210 0.09 11.32 -8.16
CA LEU A 210 1.10 10.27 -8.32
C LEU A 210 1.38 9.95 -9.79
N LYS A 211 0.32 9.90 -10.63
CA LYS A 211 0.44 9.71 -12.09
C LYS A 211 1.23 10.83 -12.77
N LYS A 212 1.10 12.08 -12.30
CA LYS A 212 1.82 13.23 -12.86
C LYS A 212 3.31 13.26 -12.47
N GLY A 213 3.72 12.36 -11.57
CA GLY A 213 5.06 12.35 -10.98
C GLY A 213 5.07 13.10 -9.65
N VAL A 214 5.68 12.49 -8.63
CA VAL A 214 5.88 13.13 -7.32
C VAL A 214 7.35 13.41 -7.15
N VAL A 215 7.65 14.65 -6.77
CA VAL A 215 8.99 15.11 -6.42
C VAL A 215 9.14 14.95 -4.91
N ILE A 216 10.17 14.23 -4.46
CA ILE A 216 10.48 14.06 -3.04
C ILE A 216 11.75 14.86 -2.74
N GLY A 217 11.67 15.82 -1.81
CA GLY A 217 12.78 16.65 -1.32
C GLY A 217 12.30 18.03 -0.86
N ASP A 218 13.05 18.68 0.03
CA ASP A 218 12.82 20.08 0.44
C ASP A 218 13.27 21.03 -0.68
N GLY A 219 12.47 21.08 -1.74
CA GLY A 219 12.46 22.18 -2.68
C GLY A 219 11.28 23.07 -2.34
N GLU A 220 11.50 24.08 -1.50
CA GLU A 220 10.53 25.15 -1.28
C GLU A 220 10.00 25.66 -2.62
N ASP A 221 8.68 25.80 -2.64
CA ASP A 221 7.82 26.38 -3.66
C ASP A 221 8.13 27.88 -3.87
N SER A 222 9.36 28.19 -4.28
CA SER A 222 9.84 29.55 -4.55
C SER A 222 9.72 29.87 -6.04
N ARG A 223 8.50 29.70 -6.57
CA ARG A 223 8.08 30.30 -7.84
C ARG A 223 6.66 30.83 -7.73
N GLU A 224 6.47 31.83 -6.87
CA GLU A 224 5.40 32.80 -7.09
C GLU A 224 5.84 34.17 -6.52
N THR A 225 5.55 35.21 -7.30
CA THR A 225 5.81 36.65 -7.10
C THR A 225 7.24 37.17 -7.35
N SER A 226 7.53 37.52 -8.60
CA SER A 226 8.14 38.82 -8.94
C SER A 226 7.23 39.54 -9.92
#